data_AF-A0A940U8X7-F1
#
_entry.id   AF-A0A940U8X7-F1
#
_cell.length_a   1.000
_cell.length_b   1.000
_cell.length_c   1.000
_cell.angle_alpha   90.00
_cell.angle_beta   90.00
_cell.angle_gamma   90.00
#
_symmetry.space_group_name_H-M   'P 1'
#
loop_
_entity.id
_entity.type
_entity.pdbx_description
1 polymer ?
#
loop_
_entity_poly.entity_id
_entity_poly.type
_entity_poly.pdbx_seq_one_letter_code
_entity_poly.pdbx_strand_id
1 'polypeptide(L)'
;MKCRQVQKRLSAFQDDELKPQERARVSDHLESCSACRERYEEMGKVWQDLENLKEIPPEPGFYGQLSRKIKEINEPRSPVGFRWLFEFFSPSWATSALLVGGLLLGTFLGNTLVKNELLPFQQRSYSQAAAEVFSLRAFDPVPPGTLGERYLRMANYGEGGHR
;
A
#
# COMPACT_ATOMS: atom_id res chain seq x y z
N MET A 1 16.92 -50.41 -0.18
CA MET A 1 15.87 -49.96 0.78
C MET A 1 15.37 -51.15 1.58
N LYS A 2 14.67 -50.91 2.71
CA LYS A 2 14.03 -52.00 3.48
C LYS A 2 12.65 -52.32 2.88
N CYS A 3 12.24 -53.60 2.82
CA CYS A 3 10.95 -54.01 2.25
C CYS A 3 9.76 -53.25 2.83
N ARG A 4 9.73 -53.05 4.17
CA ARG A 4 8.68 -52.29 4.85
C ARG A 4 8.52 -50.84 4.33
N GLN A 5 9.62 -50.21 3.90
CA GLN A 5 9.57 -48.85 3.35
C GLN A 5 9.01 -48.85 1.93
N VAL A 6 9.39 -49.84 1.12
CA VAL A 6 8.91 -49.99 -0.26
C VAL A 6 7.43 -50.34 -0.28
N GLN A 7 7.00 -51.30 0.54
CA GLN A 7 5.58 -51.67 0.66
C GLN A 7 4.67 -50.49 1.02
N LYS A 8 5.13 -49.57 1.88
CA LYS A 8 4.39 -48.35 2.23
C LYS A 8 4.30 -47.34 1.08
N ARG A 9 5.14 -47.47 0.06
CA ARG A 9 5.27 -46.54 -1.07
C ARG A 9 4.75 -47.11 -2.38
N LEU A 10 4.24 -48.34 -2.40
CA LEU A 10 3.75 -48.98 -3.62
C LEU A 10 2.57 -48.24 -4.26
N SER A 11 1.60 -47.74 -3.47
CA SER A 11 0.47 -46.95 -4.00
C SER A 11 0.98 -45.67 -4.68
N ALA A 12 1.73 -44.85 -3.95
CA ALA A 12 2.32 -43.64 -4.51
C ALA A 12 3.25 -43.90 -5.72
N PHE A 13 3.89 -45.07 -5.79
CA PHE A 13 4.66 -45.48 -6.96
C PHE A 13 3.77 -45.79 -8.17
N GLN A 14 2.65 -46.48 -7.94
CA GLN A 14 1.63 -46.77 -8.96
C GLN A 14 0.97 -45.50 -9.49
N ASP A 15 0.65 -44.57 -8.60
CA ASP A 15 -0.03 -43.30 -8.89
C ASP A 15 0.91 -42.20 -9.44
N ASP A 16 2.19 -42.52 -9.64
CA ASP A 16 3.27 -41.60 -10.07
C ASP A 16 3.47 -40.35 -9.18
N GLU A 17 3.20 -40.49 -7.88
CA GLU A 17 3.31 -39.41 -6.88
C GLU A 17 4.70 -39.34 -6.22
N LEU A 18 5.59 -40.30 -6.49
CA LEU A 18 6.93 -40.32 -5.91
C LEU A 18 7.89 -39.38 -6.65
N LYS A 19 8.76 -38.71 -5.88
CA LYS A 19 9.88 -37.94 -6.45
C LYS A 19 10.80 -38.85 -7.27
N PRO A 20 11.44 -38.36 -8.35
CA PRO A 20 12.24 -39.19 -9.25
C PRO A 20 13.29 -40.06 -8.56
N GLN A 21 14.00 -39.51 -7.57
CA GLN A 21 15.00 -40.25 -6.80
C GLN A 21 14.40 -41.40 -5.97
N GLU A 22 13.21 -41.21 -5.43
CA GLU A 22 12.52 -42.23 -4.63
C GLU A 22 11.90 -43.29 -5.53
N ARG A 23 11.35 -42.89 -6.69
CA ARG A 23 10.84 -43.79 -7.73
C ARG A 23 11.92 -44.75 -8.20
N ALA A 24 13.13 -44.26 -8.49
CA ALA A 24 14.27 -45.09 -8.88
C ALA A 24 14.60 -46.13 -7.79
N ARG A 25 14.73 -45.71 -6.53
CA ARG A 25 15.05 -46.63 -5.43
C ARG A 25 13.98 -47.70 -5.19
N VAL A 26 12.71 -47.37 -5.44
CA VAL A 26 11.60 -48.35 -5.37
C VAL A 26 11.68 -49.31 -6.55
N SER A 27 11.93 -48.82 -7.77
CA SER A 27 12.12 -49.64 -8.98
C SER A 27 13.26 -50.64 -8.79
N ASP A 28 14.44 -50.19 -8.38
CA ASP A 28 15.61 -51.04 -8.12
C ASP A 28 15.29 -52.13 -7.08
N HIS A 29 14.44 -51.82 -6.10
CA HIS A 29 14.03 -52.79 -5.09
C HIS A 29 13.04 -53.83 -5.64
N LEU A 30 12.13 -53.44 -6.52
CA LEU A 30 11.20 -54.38 -7.18
C LEU A 30 11.94 -55.32 -8.14
N GLU A 31 13.04 -54.87 -8.73
CA GLU A 31 13.92 -55.71 -9.55
C GLU A 31 14.68 -56.76 -8.71
N SER A 32 15.07 -56.41 -7.48
CA SER A 32 15.87 -57.28 -6.62
C SER A 32 15.08 -58.11 -5.59
N CYS A 33 13.84 -57.72 -5.26
CA CYS A 33 13.03 -58.37 -4.23
C CYS A 33 11.72 -58.94 -4.79
N SER A 34 11.67 -60.27 -4.93
CA SER A 34 10.48 -61.00 -5.39
C SER A 34 9.24 -60.74 -4.52
N ALA A 35 9.38 -60.73 -3.20
CA ALA A 35 8.25 -60.53 -2.28
C ALA A 35 7.61 -59.13 -2.42
N CYS A 36 8.40 -58.09 -2.72
CA CYS A 36 7.83 -56.76 -2.98
C CYS A 36 7.22 -56.65 -4.37
N ARG A 37 7.78 -57.35 -5.36
CA ARG A 37 7.23 -57.44 -6.72
C ARG A 37 5.88 -58.13 -6.74
N GLU A 38 5.78 -59.30 -6.11
CA GLU A 38 4.52 -60.05 -6.00
C GLU A 38 3.42 -59.19 -5.38
N ARG A 39 3.72 -58.49 -4.29
CA ARG A 39 2.76 -57.59 -3.65
C ARG A 39 2.35 -56.41 -4.53
N TYR A 40 3.25 -55.90 -5.38
CA TYR A 40 2.92 -54.86 -6.35
C TYR A 40 2.02 -55.40 -7.47
N GLU A 41 2.30 -56.61 -7.97
CA GLU A 41 1.48 -57.29 -8.98
C GLU A 41 0.08 -57.64 -8.46
N GLU A 42 -0.04 -58.13 -7.22
CA GLU A 42 -1.32 -58.36 -6.53
C GLU A 42 -2.16 -57.08 -6.49
N MET A 43 -1.54 -55.94 -6.16
CA MET A 43 -2.22 -54.65 -6.13
C MET A 43 -2.67 -54.24 -7.54
N GLY A 44 -1.85 -54.47 -8.56
CA GLY A 44 -2.20 -54.23 -9.96
C GLY A 44 -3.38 -55.06 -10.46
N LYS A 45 -3.51 -56.32 -10.02
CA LYS A 45 -4.66 -57.18 -10.38
C LYS A 45 -5.98 -56.60 -9.86
N VAL A 46 -5.99 -56.10 -8.62
CA VAL A 46 -7.18 -55.43 -8.06
C VAL A 46 -7.61 -54.25 -8.91
N TRP A 47 -6.65 -53.45 -9.41
CA TRP A 47 -6.96 -52.33 -10.31
C TRP A 47 -7.49 -52.78 -11.67
N GLN A 48 -6.93 -53.84 -12.25
CA GLN A 48 -7.45 -54.43 -13.49
C GLN A 48 -8.88 -54.95 -13.33
N ASP A 49 -9.20 -55.57 -12.19
CA ASP A 49 -10.55 -56.00 -11.89
C ASP A 49 -11.52 -54.80 -11.76
N LEU A 50 -11.06 -53.70 -11.18
CA LEU A 50 -11.82 -52.45 -11.06
C LEU A 50 -12.09 -51.78 -12.42
N GLU A 51 -11.13 -51.82 -13.35
CA GLU A 51 -11.31 -51.27 -14.70
C GLU A 51 -12.39 -52.00 -15.51
N ASN A 52 -12.66 -53.27 -15.18
CA ASN A 52 -13.71 -54.07 -15.84
C ASN A 52 -15.12 -53.76 -15.32
N LEU A 53 -15.28 -52.91 -14.31
CA LEU A 53 -16.60 -52.52 -13.83
C LEU A 53 -17.31 -51.64 -14.85
N LYS A 54 -18.64 -51.82 -14.92
CA LYS A 54 -19.50 -51.02 -15.79
C LYS A 54 -19.42 -49.54 -15.38
N GLU A 55 -19.08 -48.69 -16.35
CA GLU A 55 -19.10 -47.24 -16.16
C GLU A 55 -20.51 -46.75 -15.83
N ILE A 56 -20.63 -45.95 -14.77
CA ILE A 56 -21.89 -45.39 -14.31
C ILE A 56 -22.02 -44.00 -14.94
N PRO A 57 -22.99 -43.77 -15.84
CA PRO A 57 -23.16 -42.45 -16.43
C PRO A 57 -23.61 -41.44 -15.37
N PRO A 58 -23.09 -40.21 -15.39
CA PRO A 58 -23.53 -39.17 -14.46
C PRO A 58 -24.97 -38.73 -14.74
N GLU A 59 -25.65 -38.23 -13.71
CA GLU A 59 -27.00 -37.69 -13.84
C GLU A 59 -27.06 -36.49 -14.82
N PRO A 60 -28.20 -36.29 -15.52
CA PRO A 60 -28.39 -35.13 -16.39
C PRO A 60 -28.09 -33.81 -15.67
N GLY A 61 -27.21 -32.99 -16.25
CA GLY A 61 -26.81 -31.69 -15.70
C GLY A 61 -25.64 -31.70 -14.72
N PHE A 62 -25.07 -32.87 -14.37
CA PHE A 62 -23.88 -32.99 -13.51
C PHE A 62 -22.72 -32.10 -13.96
N TYR A 63 -22.33 -32.18 -15.24
CA TYR A 63 -21.20 -31.41 -15.78
C TYR A 63 -21.40 -29.89 -15.72
N GLY A 64 -22.64 -29.42 -15.84
CA GLY A 64 -22.98 -28.02 -15.69
C GLY A 64 -22.79 -27.54 -14.25
N GLN A 65 -23.26 -28.33 -13.27
CA GLN A 65 -23.06 -28.04 -11.85
C GLN A 65 -21.59 -28.09 -11.45
N LEU A 66 -20.85 -29.09 -11.94
CA LEU A 66 -19.41 -29.25 -11.71
C LEU A 66 -18.64 -28.05 -12.25
N SER A 67 -18.91 -27.66 -13.50
CA SER A 67 -18.25 -26.52 -14.15
C SER A 67 -18.52 -25.21 -13.41
N ARG A 68 -19.74 -25.00 -12.89
CA ARG A 68 -20.06 -23.83 -12.06
C ARG A 68 -19.25 -23.82 -10.76
N LYS A 69 -19.19 -24.95 -10.04
CA LYS A 69 -18.41 -25.07 -8.80
C LYS A 69 -16.90 -24.87 -9.02
N ILE A 70 -16.35 -25.41 -10.11
CA ILE A 70 -14.93 -25.22 -10.45
C ILE A 70 -14.62 -23.74 -10.72
N LYS A 71 -15.54 -23.03 -11.40
CA LYS A 71 -15.41 -21.58 -11.63
C LYS A 71 -15.47 -20.79 -10.33
N GLU A 72 -16.41 -21.09 -9.44
CA GLU A 72 -16.52 -20.42 -8.12
C GLU A 72 -15.25 -20.57 -7.27
N ILE A 73 -14.56 -21.71 -7.35
CA ILE A 73 -13.29 -21.94 -6.63
C ILE A 73 -12.13 -21.16 -7.26
N ASN A 74 -12.12 -21.04 -8.59
CA ASN A 74 -11.06 -20.37 -9.34
C ASN A 74 -11.27 -18.87 -9.52
N GLU A 75 -12.45 -18.34 -9.20
CA GLU A 75 -12.63 -16.89 -9.15
C GLU A 75 -11.74 -16.32 -8.05
N PRO A 76 -10.81 -15.41 -8.39
CA PRO A 76 -10.05 -14.72 -7.38
C PRO A 76 -11.07 -13.99 -6.51
N ARG A 77 -11.21 -14.40 -5.25
CA ARG A 77 -11.99 -13.67 -4.25
C ARG A 77 -11.54 -12.22 -4.37
N SER A 78 -12.45 -11.37 -4.88
CA SER A 78 -12.12 -9.98 -5.16
C SER A 78 -11.41 -9.40 -3.94
N PRO A 79 -10.24 -8.76 -4.09
CA PRO A 79 -9.54 -8.23 -2.94
C PRO A 79 -10.46 -7.22 -2.27
N VAL A 80 -10.93 -7.57 -1.08
CA VAL A 80 -11.83 -6.76 -0.26
C VAL A 80 -11.25 -5.35 -0.02
N GLY A 81 -9.93 -5.18 -0.20
CA GLY A 81 -9.22 -3.91 -0.14
C GLY A 81 -9.37 -2.99 -1.36
N PHE A 82 -9.67 -3.49 -2.56
CA PHE A 82 -9.81 -2.63 -3.76
C PHE A 82 -11.15 -1.87 -3.78
N ARG A 83 -12.17 -2.42 -3.11
CA ARG A 83 -13.47 -1.77 -2.92
C ARG A 83 -13.36 -0.55 -2.00
N TRP A 84 -12.59 -0.65 -0.91
CA TRP A 84 -12.33 0.48 0.00
C TRP A 84 -11.54 1.60 -0.69
N LEU A 85 -10.58 1.27 -1.57
CA LEU A 85 -9.84 2.27 -2.35
C LEU A 85 -10.76 3.07 -3.28
N PHE A 86 -11.64 2.39 -4.03
CA PHE A 86 -12.58 3.05 -4.93
C PHE A 86 -13.70 3.80 -4.19
N GLU A 87 -14.06 3.38 -2.98
CA GLU A 87 -15.02 4.07 -2.11
C GLU A 87 -14.42 5.35 -1.48
N PHE A 88 -13.10 5.38 -1.28
CA PHE A 88 -12.36 6.58 -0.89
C PHE A 88 -12.21 7.59 -2.05
N PHE A 89 -12.09 7.10 -3.29
CA PHE A 89 -12.09 7.90 -4.53
C PHE A 89 -13.51 8.20 -5.06
N SER A 90 -14.49 8.44 -4.18
CA SER A 90 -15.79 8.97 -4.59
C SER A 90 -15.62 10.39 -5.19
N PRO A 91 -16.51 10.85 -6.09
CA PRO A 91 -16.38 12.12 -6.81
C PRO A 91 -16.30 13.36 -5.91
N SER A 92 -16.58 13.22 -4.60
CA SER A 92 -16.39 14.29 -3.61
C SER A 92 -14.93 14.69 -3.36
N TRP A 93 -13.94 13.89 -3.75
CA TRP A 93 -12.53 14.21 -3.53
C TRP A 93 -11.90 15.06 -4.65
N ALA A 94 -12.58 15.16 -5.80
CA ALA A 94 -12.12 15.96 -6.94
C ALA A 94 -12.08 17.47 -6.61
N THR A 95 -12.98 17.96 -5.76
CA THR A 95 -13.01 19.38 -5.35
C THR A 95 -11.87 19.71 -4.39
N SER A 96 -11.58 18.84 -3.42
CA SER A 96 -10.50 19.05 -2.46
C SER A 96 -9.12 18.89 -3.10
N ALA A 97 -8.95 17.94 -4.04
CA ALA A 97 -7.69 17.75 -4.75
C ALA A 97 -7.31 18.95 -5.64
N LEU A 98 -8.30 19.63 -6.24
CA LEU A 98 -8.07 20.86 -7.00
C LEU A 98 -7.64 22.03 -6.10
N LEU A 99 -8.24 22.17 -4.92
CA LEU A 99 -7.86 23.21 -3.96
C LEU A 99 -6.47 22.98 -3.39
N VAL A 100 -6.17 21.76 -2.93
CA VAL A 100 -4.86 21.42 -2.36
C VAL A 100 -3.77 21.42 -3.44
N GLY A 101 -4.06 20.84 -4.61
CA GLY A 101 -3.15 20.86 -5.75
C GLY A 101 -2.87 22.28 -6.24
N GLY A 102 -3.90 23.14 -6.33
CA GLY A 102 -3.77 24.55 -6.69
C GLY A 102 -2.97 25.35 -5.66
N LEU A 103 -3.20 25.12 -4.37
CA LEU A 103 -2.45 25.77 -3.28
C LEU A 103 -0.97 25.35 -3.30
N LEU A 104 -0.69 24.05 -3.46
CA LEU A 104 0.68 23.52 -3.54
C LEU A 104 1.40 24.01 -4.80
N LEU A 105 0.74 23.97 -5.95
CA LEU A 105 1.33 24.42 -7.21
C LEU A 105 1.56 25.94 -7.20
N GLY A 106 0.61 26.71 -6.67
CA GLY A 106 0.71 28.16 -6.53
C GLY A 106 1.81 28.58 -5.54
N THR A 107 1.90 27.93 -4.38
CA THR A 107 2.99 28.19 -3.42
C THR A 107 4.34 27.74 -3.95
N PHE A 108 4.41 26.64 -4.70
CA PHE A 108 5.64 26.16 -5.31
C PHE A 108 6.11 27.11 -6.41
N LEU A 109 5.25 27.48 -7.36
CA LEU A 109 5.54 28.47 -8.40
C LEU A 109 5.87 29.84 -7.83
N GLY A 110 5.13 30.31 -6.83
CA GLY A 110 5.40 31.56 -6.14
C GLY A 110 6.76 31.54 -5.46
N ASN A 111 7.11 30.47 -4.74
CA ASN A 111 8.41 30.35 -4.08
C ASN A 111 9.56 30.24 -5.08
N THR A 112 9.39 29.54 -6.21
CA THR A 112 10.43 29.43 -7.23
C THR A 112 10.61 30.74 -8.00
N LEU A 113 9.52 31.45 -8.36
CA LEU A 113 9.59 32.78 -8.99
C LEU A 113 10.15 33.86 -8.05
N VAL A 114 9.72 33.90 -6.79
CA VAL A 114 10.25 34.84 -5.78
C VAL A 114 11.73 34.58 -5.50
N LYS A 115 12.16 33.31 -5.43
CA LYS A 115 13.57 32.97 -5.25
C LYS A 115 14.43 33.29 -6.47
N ASN A 116 13.87 33.26 -7.68
CA ASN A 116 14.65 33.43 -8.90
C ASN A 116 14.64 34.86 -9.47
N GLU A 117 13.74 35.75 -9.02
CA GLU A 117 13.63 37.13 -9.54
C GLU A 117 13.60 38.27 -8.50
N LEU A 118 13.56 38.03 -7.18
CA LEU A 118 13.37 39.13 -6.20
C LEU A 118 14.33 39.15 -4.99
N LEU A 119 15.64 39.11 -5.25
CA LEU A 119 16.59 39.90 -4.45
C LEU A 119 17.57 40.62 -5.39
N PRO A 120 17.10 41.70 -6.06
CA PRO A 120 17.81 42.97 -5.91
C PRO A 120 16.90 44.22 -5.81
N PHE A 121 15.78 44.18 -5.06
CA PHE A 121 14.94 45.40 -4.90
C PHE A 121 14.37 45.70 -3.50
N GLN A 122 14.66 44.91 -2.46
CA GLN A 122 14.08 45.15 -1.13
C GLN A 122 14.88 46.13 -0.26
N GLN A 123 15.22 47.31 -0.79
CA GLN A 123 15.80 48.40 0.02
C GLN A 123 15.20 49.79 -0.21
N ARG A 124 14.20 49.95 -1.08
CA ARG A 124 13.57 51.27 -1.33
C ARG A 124 12.19 51.49 -0.71
N SER A 125 11.55 50.49 -0.10
CA SER A 125 10.17 50.63 0.41
C SER A 125 10.03 50.72 1.93
N TYR A 126 11.13 50.81 2.69
CA TYR A 126 11.07 51.12 4.14
C TYR A 126 10.67 52.59 4.42
N SER A 127 10.61 53.46 3.40
CA SER A 127 10.30 54.89 3.56
C SER A 127 8.80 55.23 3.50
N GLN A 128 7.92 54.31 3.09
CA GLN A 128 6.47 54.56 3.03
C GLN A 128 5.72 54.07 4.28
N ALA A 129 6.29 53.16 5.07
CA ALA A 129 5.77 52.85 6.41
C ALA A 129 5.97 54.02 7.39
N ALA A 130 6.95 54.91 7.15
CA ALA A 130 7.12 56.12 7.96
C ALA A 130 6.04 57.19 7.71
N ALA A 131 5.34 57.13 6.56
CA ALA A 131 4.24 58.06 6.24
C ALA A 131 2.93 57.67 6.94
N GLU A 132 2.67 56.38 7.17
CA GLU A 132 1.52 55.93 7.99
C GLU A 132 1.81 56.02 9.50
N VAL A 133 3.07 56.01 9.94
CA VAL A 133 3.40 56.31 11.34
C VAL A 133 3.10 57.78 11.70
N PHE A 134 2.99 58.67 10.70
CA PHE A 134 2.58 60.06 10.91
C PHE A 134 1.06 60.22 11.14
N SER A 135 0.23 59.38 10.52
CA SER A 135 -1.24 59.43 10.71
C SER A 135 -1.70 58.78 12.02
N LEU A 136 -0.89 57.88 12.59
CA LEU A 136 -1.15 57.29 13.91
C LEU A 136 -0.68 58.17 15.08
N ARG A 137 0.24 59.13 14.85
CA ARG A 137 0.65 60.13 15.86
C ARG A 137 -0.42 61.17 16.18
N ALA A 138 -1.45 61.31 15.34
CA ALA A 138 -2.59 62.17 15.63
C ALA A 138 -3.42 61.69 16.83
N PHE A 139 -3.31 60.40 17.18
CA PHE A 139 -4.03 59.76 18.29
C PHE A 139 -3.13 59.47 19.49
N ASP A 140 -1.87 59.90 19.48
CA ASP A 140 -1.03 59.82 20.67
C ASP A 140 -1.64 60.71 21.77
N PRO A 141 -1.69 60.24 23.03
CA PRO A 141 -2.26 61.01 24.14
C PRO A 141 -1.51 62.33 24.39
N VAL A 142 -0.30 62.48 23.82
CA VAL A 142 0.51 63.69 23.90
C VAL A 142 1.10 64.01 22.51
N PRO A 143 0.39 64.78 21.68
CA PRO A 143 0.90 65.15 20.36
C PRO A 143 2.05 66.17 20.46
N PRO A 144 2.95 66.22 19.45
CA PRO A 144 4.08 67.12 19.44
C PRO A 144 3.62 68.60 19.38
N GLY A 145 4.32 69.48 20.09
CA GLY A 145 4.01 70.91 20.24
C GLY A 145 3.08 71.27 21.40
N THR A 146 2.57 70.29 22.16
CA THR A 146 1.65 70.52 23.28
C THR A 146 2.36 70.72 24.63
N LEU A 147 1.64 71.31 25.60
CA LEU A 147 2.15 71.43 26.98
C LEU A 147 2.46 70.08 27.63
N GLY A 148 1.69 69.04 27.31
CA GLY A 148 1.93 67.68 27.77
C GLY A 148 3.30 67.14 27.34
N GLU A 149 3.73 67.44 26.11
CA GLU A 149 5.05 67.03 25.60
C GLU A 149 6.16 67.73 26.39
N ARG A 150 6.02 69.04 26.63
CA ARG A 150 7.00 69.81 27.41
C ARG A 150 7.05 69.35 28.87
N TYR A 151 5.90 69.00 29.45
CA TYR A 151 5.83 68.45 30.80
C TYR A 151 6.54 67.10 30.90
N LEU A 152 6.27 66.15 29.99
CA LEU A 152 6.96 64.86 29.96
C LEU A 152 8.46 65.01 29.69
N ARG A 153 8.86 65.95 28.83
CA ARG A 153 10.28 66.25 28.60
C ARG A 153 10.95 66.79 29.86
N MET A 154 10.28 67.65 30.64
CA MET A 154 10.80 68.14 31.92
C MET A 154 10.81 67.05 33.00
N ALA A 155 9.78 66.20 33.07
CA ALA A 155 9.70 65.09 34.01
C ALA A 155 10.81 64.06 33.75
N ASN A 156 11.05 63.70 32.49
CA ASN A 156 12.13 62.77 32.11
C ASN A 156 13.53 63.40 32.12
N TYR A 157 13.65 64.74 32.14
CA TYR A 157 14.94 65.42 32.29
C TYR A 157 15.56 65.19 33.68
N GLY A 158 14.76 64.77 34.66
CA GLY A 158 15.21 64.47 36.03
C GLY A 158 15.88 63.11 36.22
N GLU A 159 15.76 62.17 35.26
CA GLU A 159 16.24 60.79 35.44
C GLU A 159 17.39 60.37 34.50
N GLY A 160 17.88 61.26 33.62
CA GLY A 160 18.82 60.90 32.54
C GLY A 160 20.16 61.65 32.48
N GLY A 161 20.49 62.47 33.48
CA GLY A 161 21.75 63.23 33.56
C GLY A 161 22.50 62.92 34.85
N HIS A 162 23.16 61.76 34.88
CA HIS A 162 24.07 61.32 35.95
C HIS A 162 25.21 62.30 36.21
N ARG A 163 25.67 62.34 37.47
CA ARG A 163 27.05 62.65 37.88
C ARG A 163 27.59 64.05 37.54
#